data_AF-A0A3N2NWF6-F1
#
_entry.id   AF-A0A3N2NWF6-F1
#
_cell.length_a   1.000
_cell.length_b   1.000
_cell.length_c   1.000
_cell.angle_alpha   90.00
_cell.angle_beta   90.00
_cell.angle_gamma   90.00
#
_symmetry.space_group_name_H-M   'P 1'
#
loop_
_entity.id
_entity.type
_entity.pdbx_description
1 polymer ?
#
loop_
_entity_poly.entity_id
_entity_poly.type
_entity_poly.pdbx_seq_one_letter_code
_entity_poly.pdbx_strand_id
1 'polypeptide(L)'
;MPRVIVPVGFSLGPQHRYVRPPDPEPETWEIHLGGDIIDLTPDEVGVYGAAFLDVEGHSKLQVDRARLVRSLLTAPKPEPNAERLVASLIERGLLLEFDPEGPLEPLFRRYRLFPTAEGMGTTPEEPEYHRMGHHNRPLVAVHNDAYVMWAFSFLHPNLWEACVYYARADEEELEAGEEPIGLTPEGVARDVAVNLPMMIATQCAFLDPVVVL
;
A
#
# COMPACT_ATOMS: atom_id res chain seq x y z
N MET A 1 -9.20 -12.83 -13.17
CA MET A 1 -8.10 -12.57 -12.23
C MET A 1 -8.36 -11.20 -11.61
N PRO A 2 -8.44 -11.08 -10.28
CA PRO A 2 -8.77 -9.81 -9.63
C PRO A 2 -7.62 -8.82 -9.86
N ARG A 3 -7.86 -7.73 -10.58
CA ARG A 3 -6.92 -6.61 -10.65
C ARG A 3 -7.32 -5.61 -9.59
N VAL A 4 -6.49 -5.44 -8.58
CA VAL A 4 -6.68 -4.37 -7.60
C VAL A 4 -5.92 -3.13 -8.06
N ILE A 5 -6.38 -1.95 -7.65
CA ILE A 5 -5.67 -0.68 -7.86
C ILE A 5 -5.39 -0.03 -6.52
N VAL A 6 -4.14 0.33 -6.24
CA VAL A 6 -3.74 0.97 -4.98
C VAL A 6 -2.92 2.23 -5.25
N PRO A 7 -2.98 3.23 -4.36
CA PRO A 7 -2.07 4.37 -4.42
C PRO A 7 -0.64 3.97 -4.03
N VAL A 8 0.33 4.67 -4.62
CA VAL A 8 1.77 4.48 -4.43
C VAL A 8 2.40 5.83 -4.09
N GLY A 9 3.37 5.80 -3.19
CA GLY A 9 4.05 6.97 -2.68
C GLY A 9 3.45 7.47 -1.37
N PHE A 10 4.17 8.39 -0.74
CA PHE A 10 3.78 8.99 0.53
C PHE A 10 3.31 10.42 0.31
N SER A 11 2.09 10.74 0.74
CA SER A 11 1.55 12.10 0.63
C SER A 11 2.24 13.03 1.63
N LEU A 12 2.86 14.09 1.12
CA LEU A 12 3.49 15.16 1.91
C LEU A 12 2.51 16.30 2.25
N GLY A 13 1.28 16.21 1.75
CA GLY A 13 0.21 17.16 2.02
C GLY A 13 0.23 18.42 1.13
N PRO A 14 -0.71 19.35 1.37
CA PRO A 14 -0.79 20.60 0.64
C PRO A 14 0.37 21.54 0.99
N GLN A 15 1.00 22.13 -0.03
CA GLN A 15 2.03 23.14 0.14
C GLN A 15 1.48 24.54 -0.14
N HIS A 16 1.81 25.50 0.72
CA HIS A 16 1.39 26.89 0.58
C HIS A 16 2.59 27.79 0.31
N ARG A 17 2.39 28.80 -0.56
CA ARG A 17 3.38 29.87 -0.75
C ARG A 17 3.56 30.68 0.52
N TYR A 18 4.81 31.04 0.81
CA TYR A 18 5.13 31.97 1.88
C TYR A 18 4.88 33.44 1.44
N VAL A 19 3.61 33.86 1.44
CA VAL A 19 3.18 35.22 1.03
C VAL A 19 2.47 35.96 2.18
N ARG A 20 2.38 37.30 2.07
CA ARG A 20 1.61 38.16 2.99
C ARG A 20 0.67 39.09 2.21
N PRO A 21 -0.66 39.08 2.47
CA PRO A 21 -1.37 38.20 3.40
C PRO A 21 -1.28 36.70 2.99
N PRO A 22 -1.51 35.75 3.91
CA PRO A 22 -1.51 34.33 3.58
C PRO A 22 -2.58 33.99 2.52
N ASP A 23 -2.22 33.13 1.57
CA ASP A 23 -3.16 32.56 0.61
C ASP A 23 -3.77 31.27 1.20
N PRO A 24 -5.11 31.18 1.37
CA PRO A 24 -5.75 29.99 1.90
C PRO A 24 -5.73 28.79 0.94
N GLU A 25 -5.48 29.00 -0.36
CA GLU A 25 -5.44 27.91 -1.34
C GLU A 25 -4.02 27.31 -1.40
N PRO A 26 -3.88 25.96 -1.37
CA PRO A 26 -2.60 25.32 -1.62
C PRO A 26 -2.10 25.60 -3.05
N GLU A 27 -0.79 25.74 -3.21
CA GLU A 27 -0.14 25.85 -4.51
C GLU A 27 -0.01 24.48 -5.19
N THR A 28 0.42 23.47 -4.43
CA THR A 28 0.63 22.11 -4.89
C THR A 28 0.23 21.10 -3.82
N TRP A 29 0.04 19.85 -4.24
CA TRP A 29 -0.05 18.69 -3.36
C TRP A 29 1.06 17.74 -3.74
N GLU A 30 1.96 17.46 -2.80
CA GLU A 30 3.19 16.74 -3.08
C GLU A 30 3.08 15.27 -2.68
N ILE A 31 3.55 14.38 -3.55
CA ILE A 31 3.73 12.95 -3.27
C ILE A 31 5.22 12.62 -3.37
N HIS A 32 5.80 12.07 -2.30
CA HIS A 32 7.10 11.41 -2.36
C HIS A 32 6.92 10.07 -3.09
N LEU A 33 7.68 9.88 -4.17
CA LEU A 33 7.66 8.68 -4.99
C LEU A 33 9.09 8.30 -5.41
N GLY A 34 9.64 7.26 -4.80
CA GLY A 34 11.00 6.78 -5.03
C GLY A 34 12.04 7.84 -4.64
N GLY A 35 12.77 8.35 -5.63
CA GLY A 35 13.81 9.37 -5.44
C GLY A 35 13.32 10.81 -5.61
N ASP A 36 12.04 10.99 -5.95
CA ASP A 36 11.49 12.27 -6.42
C ASP A 36 10.29 12.74 -5.58
N ILE A 37 9.93 14.02 -5.77
CA ILE A 37 8.67 14.61 -5.32
C ILE A 37 7.84 14.94 -6.56
N ILE A 38 6.60 14.48 -6.56
CA ILE A 38 5.66 14.66 -7.66
C ILE A 38 4.54 15.60 -7.22
N ASP A 39 4.42 16.73 -7.92
CA ASP A 39 3.31 17.67 -7.75
C ASP A 39 2.04 17.14 -8.43
N LEU A 40 0.93 17.24 -7.71
CA LEU A 40 -0.41 16.98 -8.21
C LEU A 40 -1.23 18.26 -8.28
N THR A 41 -2.03 18.35 -9.34
CA THR A 41 -3.11 19.34 -9.45
C THR A 41 -4.27 19.00 -8.48
N PRO A 42 -5.19 19.94 -8.22
CA PRO A 42 -6.37 19.68 -7.38
C PRO A 42 -7.20 18.47 -7.83
N ASP A 43 -7.37 18.28 -9.13
CA ASP A 43 -8.15 17.16 -9.68
C ASP A 43 -7.38 15.84 -9.51
N GLU A 44 -6.07 15.84 -9.73
CA GLU A 44 -5.21 14.67 -9.56
C GLU A 44 -5.12 14.22 -8.11
N VAL A 45 -4.97 15.13 -7.14
CA VAL A 45 -4.98 14.77 -5.72
C VAL A 45 -6.35 14.27 -5.28
N GLY A 46 -7.43 14.77 -5.88
CA GLY A 46 -8.78 14.24 -5.69
C GLY A 46 -8.90 12.78 -6.14
N VAL A 47 -8.38 12.45 -7.32
CA VAL A 47 -8.36 11.06 -7.84
C VAL A 47 -7.44 10.15 -7.02
N TYR A 48 -6.23 10.62 -6.69
CA TYR A 48 -5.29 9.89 -5.85
C TYR A 48 -5.88 9.60 -4.48
N GLY A 49 -6.48 10.61 -3.83
CA GLY A 49 -7.15 10.48 -2.54
C GLY A 49 -8.37 9.53 -2.58
N ALA A 50 -9.12 9.52 -3.69
CA ALA A 50 -10.27 8.63 -3.84
C ALA A 50 -9.89 7.15 -3.82
N ALA A 51 -8.66 6.79 -4.21
CA ALA A 51 -8.17 5.42 -4.18
C ALA A 51 -8.06 4.85 -2.75
N PHE A 52 -8.03 5.69 -1.71
CA PHE A 52 -8.00 5.25 -0.31
C PHE A 52 -9.40 5.01 0.30
N LEU A 53 -10.46 5.56 -0.29
CA LEU A 53 -11.74 5.72 0.42
C LEU A 53 -12.53 4.42 0.60
N ASP A 54 -12.42 3.48 -0.35
CA ASP A 54 -13.20 2.23 -0.35
C ASP A 54 -12.47 1.09 0.39
N VAL A 55 -12.24 1.29 1.69
CA VAL A 55 -11.50 0.34 2.55
C VAL A 55 -12.17 -1.04 2.55
N GLU A 56 -13.51 -1.11 2.61
CA GLU A 56 -14.23 -2.38 2.58
C GLU A 56 -14.12 -3.08 1.22
N GLY A 57 -14.12 -2.34 0.11
CA GLY A 57 -13.84 -2.89 -1.20
C GLY A 57 -12.41 -3.44 -1.30
N HIS A 58 -11.44 -2.73 -0.74
CA HIS A 58 -10.03 -3.13 -0.72
C HIS A 58 -9.82 -4.41 0.10
N SER A 59 -10.44 -4.54 1.26
CA SER A 59 -10.35 -5.77 2.08
C SER A 59 -10.96 -7.00 1.41
N LYS A 60 -11.82 -6.79 0.40
CA LYS A 60 -12.43 -7.85 -0.41
C LYS A 60 -11.78 -8.00 -1.79
N LEU A 61 -10.70 -7.26 -2.07
CA LEU A 61 -10.00 -7.24 -3.37
C LEU A 61 -10.92 -6.86 -4.55
N GLN A 62 -11.86 -5.94 -4.33
CA GLN A 62 -12.87 -5.56 -5.32
C GLN A 62 -12.66 -4.18 -5.93
N VAL A 63 -11.65 -3.43 -5.48
CA VAL A 63 -11.34 -2.09 -5.99
C VAL A 63 -10.37 -2.23 -7.15
N ASP A 64 -10.93 -2.26 -8.35
CA ASP A 64 -10.20 -2.20 -9.62
C ASP A 64 -10.30 -0.80 -10.24
N ARG A 65 -9.58 -0.57 -11.35
CA ARG A 65 -9.63 0.69 -12.10
C ARG A 65 -11.06 1.07 -12.49
N ALA A 66 -11.88 0.12 -12.92
CA ALA A 66 -13.24 0.41 -13.38
C ALA A 66 -14.15 0.86 -12.22
N ARG A 67 -13.98 0.28 -11.02
CA ARG A 67 -14.68 0.67 -9.80
C ARG A 67 -14.21 2.04 -9.32
N LEU A 68 -12.91 2.33 -9.34
CA LEU A 68 -12.38 3.65 -9.00
C LEU A 68 -12.91 4.73 -9.95
N VAL A 69 -12.86 4.49 -11.26
CA VAL A 69 -13.43 5.42 -12.26
C VAL A 69 -14.93 5.63 -12.01
N ARG A 70 -15.68 4.54 -11.78
CA ARG A 70 -17.12 4.64 -11.51
C ARG A 70 -17.40 5.45 -10.25
N SER A 71 -16.66 5.23 -9.16
CA SER A 71 -16.87 5.95 -7.91
C SER A 71 -16.63 7.46 -8.10
N LEU A 72 -15.60 7.84 -8.84
CA LEU A 72 -15.28 9.23 -9.20
C LEU A 72 -16.37 9.89 -10.07
N LEU A 73 -16.91 9.15 -11.04
CA LEU A 73 -17.99 9.65 -11.91
C LEU A 73 -19.33 9.79 -11.17
N THR A 74 -19.56 9.00 -10.12
CA THR A 74 -20.82 8.99 -9.34
C THR A 74 -20.73 9.71 -8.00
N ALA A 75 -19.59 10.30 -7.66
CA ALA A 75 -19.40 11.02 -6.41
C ALA A 75 -20.31 12.26 -6.33
N PRO A 76 -20.62 12.79 -5.12
CA PRO A 76 -21.41 14.01 -4.97
C PRO A 76 -20.85 15.22 -5.75
N LYS A 77 -19.53 15.28 -5.91
CA LYS A 77 -18.84 16.14 -6.87
C LYS A 77 -18.16 15.23 -7.90
N PRO A 78 -18.82 14.95 -9.04
CA PRO A 78 -18.27 14.09 -10.07
C PRO A 78 -16.97 14.64 -10.66
N GLU A 79 -16.05 13.75 -11.05
CA GLU A 79 -14.87 14.08 -11.85
C GLU A 79 -15.07 13.60 -13.29
N PRO A 80 -15.49 14.47 -14.25
CA PRO A 80 -15.79 14.06 -15.62
C PRO A 80 -14.60 13.49 -16.39
N ASN A 81 -13.36 13.82 -15.99
CA ASN A 81 -12.13 13.33 -16.62
C ASN A 81 -11.53 12.11 -15.89
N ALA A 82 -12.30 11.43 -15.03
CA ALA A 82 -11.81 10.35 -14.17
C ALA A 82 -10.98 9.30 -14.93
N GLU A 83 -11.45 8.83 -16.10
CA GLU A 83 -10.72 7.86 -16.91
C GLU A 83 -9.32 8.34 -17.31
N ARG A 84 -9.22 9.59 -17.79
CA ARG A 84 -7.95 10.20 -18.22
C ARG A 84 -7.02 10.42 -17.04
N LEU A 85 -7.54 10.90 -15.91
CA LEU A 85 -6.76 11.18 -14.71
C LEU A 85 -6.24 9.88 -14.08
N VAL A 86 -7.08 8.85 -13.93
CA VAL A 86 -6.64 7.53 -13.43
C VAL A 86 -5.59 6.93 -14.34
N ALA A 87 -5.76 6.99 -15.67
CA ALA A 87 -4.75 6.50 -16.61
C ALA A 87 -3.41 7.24 -16.48
N SER A 88 -3.45 8.58 -16.36
CA SER A 88 -2.25 9.42 -16.16
C SER A 88 -1.51 9.08 -14.86
N LEU A 89 -2.25 8.89 -13.75
CA LEU A 89 -1.63 8.53 -12.47
C LEU A 89 -1.01 7.13 -12.50
N ILE A 90 -1.59 6.19 -13.24
CA ILE A 90 -1.00 4.85 -13.45
C ILE A 90 0.28 4.95 -14.29
N GLU A 91 0.25 5.71 -15.39
CA GLU A 91 1.43 5.92 -16.24
C GLU A 91 2.61 6.55 -15.48
N ARG A 92 2.30 7.48 -14.56
CA ARG A 92 3.27 8.15 -13.69
C ARG A 92 3.68 7.33 -12.45
N GLY A 93 3.08 6.15 -12.24
CA GLY A 93 3.40 5.26 -11.12
C GLY A 93 2.83 5.67 -9.77
N LEU A 94 1.88 6.62 -9.73
CA LEU A 94 1.17 7.07 -8.52
C LEU A 94 -0.01 6.17 -8.16
N LEU A 95 -0.52 5.41 -9.14
CA LEU A 95 -1.46 4.32 -8.92
C LEU A 95 -0.84 3.04 -9.49
N LEU A 96 -0.97 1.94 -8.77
CA LEU A 96 -0.50 0.63 -9.17
C LEU A 96 -1.67 -0.33 -9.35
N GLU A 97 -1.77 -0.92 -10.53
CA GLU A 97 -2.63 -2.09 -10.76
C GLU A 97 -1.81 -3.38 -10.68
N PHE A 98 -2.31 -4.35 -9.93
CA PHE A 98 -1.70 -5.68 -9.88
C PHE A 98 -2.72 -6.78 -9.59
N ASP A 99 -2.31 -8.02 -9.83
CA ASP A 99 -3.06 -9.22 -9.48
C ASP A 99 -2.45 -9.83 -8.21
N PRO A 100 -3.14 -9.80 -7.05
CA PRO A 100 -2.63 -10.38 -5.81
C PRO A 100 -2.38 -11.89 -5.86
N GLU A 101 -2.97 -12.59 -6.85
CA GLU A 101 -2.80 -14.03 -7.03
C GLU A 101 -1.89 -14.39 -8.23
N GLY A 102 -1.36 -13.37 -8.90
CA GLY A 102 -0.51 -13.52 -10.08
C GLY A 102 0.96 -13.80 -9.75
N PRO A 103 1.85 -13.75 -10.77
CA PRO A 103 3.29 -13.85 -10.55
C PRO A 103 3.81 -12.56 -9.88
N LEU A 104 4.02 -12.60 -8.57
CA LEU A 104 4.34 -11.41 -7.76
C LEU A 104 5.81 -11.00 -7.78
N GLU A 105 6.75 -11.91 -8.03
CA GLU A 105 8.19 -11.60 -8.01
C GLU A 105 8.57 -10.36 -8.84
N PRO A 106 8.18 -10.24 -10.13
CA PRO A 106 8.55 -9.07 -10.93
C PRO A 106 8.02 -7.75 -10.37
N LEU A 107 6.85 -7.78 -9.72
CA LEU A 107 6.26 -6.62 -9.07
C LEU A 107 6.99 -6.30 -7.77
N PHE A 108 7.16 -7.29 -6.90
CA PHE A 108 7.73 -7.12 -5.56
C PHE A 108 9.20 -6.71 -5.61
N ARG A 109 9.93 -7.03 -6.68
CA ARG A 109 11.28 -6.51 -6.92
C ARG A 109 11.31 -5.00 -7.18
N ARG A 110 10.21 -4.39 -7.60
CA ARG A 110 10.14 -2.96 -7.97
C ARG A 110 9.72 -2.05 -6.84
N TYR A 111 9.24 -2.59 -5.72
CA TYR A 111 8.67 -1.80 -4.63
C TYR A 111 9.22 -2.22 -3.27
N ARG A 112 9.28 -1.24 -2.37
CA ARG A 112 9.43 -1.43 -0.93
C ARG A 112 8.09 -1.10 -0.27
N LEU A 113 7.84 -1.74 0.87
CA LEU A 113 6.70 -1.46 1.74
C LEU A 113 7.21 -0.73 2.97
N PHE A 114 6.57 0.38 3.31
CA PHE A 114 6.90 1.16 4.50
C PHE A 114 5.72 1.16 5.47
N PRO A 115 5.94 0.78 6.74
CA PRO A 115 4.91 0.90 7.76
C PRO A 115 4.73 2.37 8.16
N THR A 116 3.49 2.83 8.24
CA THR A 116 3.13 4.19 8.71
C THR A 116 2.32 4.18 10.00
N ALA A 117 1.80 3.01 10.39
CA ALA A 117 1.01 2.82 11.60
C ALA A 117 1.83 2.26 12.79
N GLU A 118 1.23 2.28 13.97
CA GLU A 118 1.73 1.61 15.17
C GLU A 118 1.34 0.13 15.16
N GLY A 119 2.25 -0.74 15.64
CA GLY A 119 1.93 -2.13 15.95
C GLY A 119 1.14 -2.20 17.26
N MET A 120 -0.02 -2.83 17.24
CA MET A 120 -0.95 -2.93 18.38
C MET A 120 -1.00 -4.33 19.00
N GLY A 121 -0.23 -5.28 18.46
CA GLY A 121 -0.16 -6.65 18.98
C GLY A 121 -1.42 -7.47 18.70
N THR A 122 -1.64 -8.49 19.53
CA THR A 122 -2.75 -9.43 19.44
C THR A 122 -3.74 -9.19 20.59
N THR A 123 -4.90 -9.85 20.55
CA THR A 123 -5.87 -9.84 21.67
C THR A 123 -6.05 -11.25 22.22
N PRO A 124 -6.53 -11.41 23.46
CA PRO A 124 -6.83 -12.73 24.01
C PRO A 124 -7.88 -13.51 23.18
N GLU A 125 -8.81 -12.80 22.54
CA GLU A 125 -9.89 -13.40 21.76
C GLU A 125 -9.45 -13.84 20.35
N GLU A 126 -8.42 -13.19 19.80
CA GLU A 126 -7.90 -13.40 18.44
C GLU A 126 -6.35 -13.36 18.49
N PRO A 127 -5.71 -14.35 19.13
CA PRO A 127 -4.26 -14.42 19.29
C PRO A 127 -3.50 -14.61 17.98
N GLU A 128 -4.15 -15.12 16.94
CA GLU A 128 -3.60 -15.38 15.61
C GLU A 128 -3.54 -14.14 14.71
N TYR A 129 -4.14 -13.03 15.14
CA TYR A 129 -4.19 -11.77 14.40
C TYR A 129 -3.40 -10.66 15.08
N HIS A 130 -2.42 -10.14 14.34
CA HIS A 130 -1.67 -8.95 14.72
C HIS A 130 -2.33 -7.70 14.15
N ARG A 131 -2.44 -6.65 14.97
CA ARG A 131 -3.14 -5.42 14.63
C ARG A 131 -2.21 -4.26 14.37
N MET A 132 -2.63 -3.41 13.46
CA MET A 132 -1.98 -2.14 13.11
C MET A 132 -3.01 -1.03 13.18
N GLY A 133 -2.58 0.16 13.61
CA GLY A 133 -3.50 1.27 13.77
C GLY A 133 -2.83 2.58 14.14
N HIS A 134 -3.68 3.55 14.46
CA HIS A 134 -3.25 4.91 14.82
C HIS A 134 -3.98 5.34 16.08
N HIS A 135 -3.30 6.00 17.02
CA HIS A 135 -3.91 6.61 18.21
C HIS A 135 -4.77 5.61 19.01
N ASN A 136 -4.24 4.41 19.26
CA ASN A 136 -4.92 3.34 19.98
C ASN A 136 -6.23 2.84 19.32
N ARG A 137 -6.39 3.07 18.00
CA ARG A 137 -7.50 2.54 17.21
C ARG A 137 -6.98 1.49 16.22
N PRO A 138 -7.30 0.19 16.39
CA PRO A 138 -6.94 -0.82 15.41
C PRO A 138 -7.72 -0.58 14.11
N LEU A 139 -7.01 -0.61 12.98
CA LEU A 139 -7.57 -0.39 11.65
C LEU A 139 -7.45 -1.63 10.76
N VAL A 140 -6.38 -2.39 10.94
CA VAL A 140 -6.10 -3.61 10.15
C VAL A 140 -5.65 -4.71 11.10
N ALA A 141 -6.10 -5.93 10.83
CA ALA A 141 -5.70 -7.15 11.51
C ALA A 141 -5.27 -8.17 10.45
N VAL A 142 -4.08 -8.75 10.60
CA VAL A 142 -3.52 -9.73 9.66
C VAL A 142 -2.82 -10.88 10.40
N HIS A 143 -2.61 -11.99 9.70
CA HIS A 143 -1.78 -13.09 10.19
C HIS A 143 -0.30 -12.70 10.25
N ASN A 144 0.48 -13.56 10.90
CA ASN A 144 1.88 -13.29 11.25
C ASN A 144 2.74 -12.91 10.02
N ASP A 145 2.65 -13.67 8.93
CA ASP A 145 3.47 -13.47 7.73
C ASP A 145 3.31 -12.05 7.17
N ALA A 146 2.06 -11.62 6.95
CA ALA A 146 1.77 -10.27 6.48
C ALA A 146 2.17 -9.19 7.51
N TYR A 147 2.07 -9.48 8.81
CA TYR A 147 2.47 -8.55 9.87
C TYR A 147 4.00 -8.37 9.94
N VAL A 148 4.77 -9.46 9.87
CA VAL A 148 6.24 -9.42 9.87
C VAL A 148 6.73 -8.67 8.64
N MET A 149 6.14 -8.95 7.48
CA MET A 149 6.46 -8.24 6.25
C MET A 149 6.12 -6.74 6.35
N TRP A 150 4.97 -6.38 6.90
CA TRP A 150 4.64 -4.97 7.18
C TRP A 150 5.67 -4.31 8.11
N ALA A 151 6.06 -4.99 9.20
CA ALA A 151 6.91 -4.45 10.24
C ALA A 151 8.39 -4.33 9.84
N PHE A 152 8.90 -5.23 8.98
CA PHE A 152 10.35 -5.37 8.76
C PHE A 152 10.79 -5.35 7.30
N SER A 153 9.90 -5.52 6.32
CA SER A 153 10.32 -5.61 4.91
C SER A 153 11.02 -4.36 4.39
N PHE A 154 10.78 -3.20 5.01
CA PHE A 154 11.49 -1.96 4.69
C PHE A 154 13.00 -2.06 4.93
N LEU A 155 13.50 -3.02 5.72
CA LEU A 155 14.94 -3.24 5.93
C LEU A 155 15.62 -3.92 4.73
N HIS A 156 14.85 -4.46 3.78
CA HIS A 156 15.35 -5.16 2.61
C HIS A 156 15.37 -4.24 1.37
N PRO A 157 16.17 -4.58 0.33
CA PRO A 157 16.23 -3.79 -0.90
C PRO A 157 14.89 -3.64 -1.62
N ASN A 158 14.03 -4.66 -1.53
CA ASN A 158 12.69 -4.69 -2.10
C ASN A 158 11.84 -5.76 -1.41
N LEU A 159 10.52 -5.75 -1.67
CA LEU A 159 9.57 -6.70 -1.07
C LEU A 159 9.91 -8.16 -1.38
N TRP A 160 10.43 -8.47 -2.56
CA TRP A 160 10.73 -9.86 -2.93
C TRP A 160 11.91 -10.41 -2.13
N GLU A 161 12.98 -9.63 -1.97
CA GLU A 161 14.11 -10.04 -1.14
C GLU A 161 13.73 -10.21 0.34
N ALA A 162 12.74 -9.44 0.83
CA ALA A 162 12.16 -9.67 2.15
C ALA A 162 11.38 -11.00 2.22
N CYS A 163 10.58 -11.35 1.20
CA CYS A 163 9.89 -12.64 1.14
C CYS A 163 10.87 -13.81 1.11
N VAL A 164 11.95 -13.70 0.31
CA VAL A 164 13.01 -14.72 0.24
C VAL A 164 13.71 -14.88 1.58
N TYR A 165 14.04 -13.77 2.24
CA TYR A 165 14.67 -13.79 3.55
C TYR A 165 13.76 -14.45 4.60
N TYR A 166 12.49 -14.05 4.66
CA TYR A 166 11.54 -14.59 5.64
C TYR A 166 11.27 -16.08 5.42
N ALA A 167 11.09 -16.51 4.18
CA ALA A 167 10.89 -17.93 3.87
C ALA A 167 12.10 -18.81 4.22
N ARG A 168 13.33 -18.27 4.18
CA ARG A 168 14.53 -19.01 4.60
C ARG A 168 14.65 -19.16 6.11
N ALA A 169 14.13 -18.21 6.88
CA ALA A 169 14.14 -18.29 8.34
C ALA A 169 13.37 -19.51 8.86
N ASP A 170 12.33 -19.96 8.15
CA ASP A 170 11.57 -21.19 8.44
C ASP A 170 12.44 -22.46 8.49
N GLU A 171 13.54 -22.51 7.74
CA GLU A 171 14.48 -23.63 7.75
C GLU A 171 15.65 -23.42 8.70
N GLU A 172 16.11 -22.16 8.85
CA GLU A 172 17.32 -21.83 9.62
C GLU A 172 17.08 -21.71 11.13
N GLU A 173 15.86 -21.40 11.57
CA GLU A 173 15.51 -21.17 12.99
C GLU A 173 14.92 -22.40 13.70
N LEU A 174 14.88 -23.57 13.06
CA LEU A 174 14.29 -24.79 13.61
C LEU A 174 15.06 -25.34 14.82
N GLU A 175 14.33 -25.73 15.88
CA GLU A 175 14.91 -26.53 16.95
C GLU A 175 15.07 -28.01 16.52
N ALA A 176 15.95 -28.74 17.23
CA ALA A 176 16.25 -30.12 16.90
C ALA A 176 15.00 -31.02 17.05
N GLY A 177 14.46 -31.49 15.93
CA GLY A 177 13.28 -32.36 15.87
C GLY A 177 12.01 -31.68 15.34
N GLU A 178 12.10 -30.40 14.98
CA GLU A 178 11.02 -29.69 14.29
C GLU A 178 11.14 -29.85 12.77
N GLU A 179 9.98 -29.85 12.10
CA GLU A 179 9.91 -29.80 10.63
C GLU A 179 9.59 -28.36 10.21
N PRO A 180 10.19 -27.85 9.12
CA PRO A 180 9.84 -26.54 8.57
C PRO A 180 8.34 -26.48 8.27
N ILE A 181 7.75 -25.30 8.45
CA ILE A 181 6.34 -25.06 8.13
C ILE A 181 6.12 -25.12 6.61
N GLY A 182 7.20 -25.03 5.83
CA GLY A 182 7.20 -25.10 4.37
C GLY A 182 6.91 -23.75 3.74
N LEU A 183 7.37 -22.66 4.37
CA LEU A 183 7.21 -21.32 3.83
C LEU A 183 7.97 -21.18 2.51
N THR A 184 7.30 -20.62 1.51
CA THR A 184 7.90 -20.31 0.21
C THR A 184 7.85 -18.81 -0.02
N PRO A 185 8.84 -18.22 -0.73
CA PRO A 185 8.81 -16.80 -1.06
C PRO A 185 7.51 -16.40 -1.77
N GLU A 186 6.98 -17.27 -2.64
CA GLU A 186 5.71 -17.09 -3.34
C GLU A 186 4.50 -17.09 -2.40
N GLY A 187 4.47 -18.00 -1.41
CA GLY A 187 3.42 -18.06 -0.40
C GLY A 187 3.38 -16.79 0.44
N VAL A 188 4.54 -16.37 0.96
CA VAL A 188 4.68 -15.13 1.73
C VAL A 188 4.29 -13.92 0.87
N ALA A 189 4.74 -13.87 -0.38
CA ALA A 189 4.39 -12.78 -1.29
C ALA A 189 2.88 -12.70 -1.52
N ARG A 190 2.20 -13.84 -1.69
CA ARG A 190 0.74 -13.90 -1.84
C ARG A 190 0.03 -13.38 -0.61
N ASP A 191 0.45 -13.80 0.58
CA ASP A 191 -0.15 -13.37 1.84
C ASP A 191 0.02 -11.86 2.08
N VAL A 192 1.16 -11.29 1.70
CA VAL A 192 1.35 -9.84 1.68
C VAL A 192 0.44 -9.19 0.63
N ALA A 193 0.42 -9.70 -0.60
CA ALA A 193 -0.28 -9.10 -1.72
C ALA A 193 -1.80 -9.00 -1.52
N VAL A 194 -2.41 -10.00 -0.88
CA VAL A 194 -3.86 -9.96 -0.57
C VAL A 194 -4.20 -8.97 0.55
N ASN A 195 -3.23 -8.61 1.40
CA ASN A 195 -3.43 -7.65 2.49
C ASN A 195 -3.00 -6.22 2.15
N LEU A 196 -2.13 -6.03 1.14
CA LEU A 196 -1.64 -4.71 0.72
C LEU A 196 -2.75 -3.69 0.44
N PRO A 197 -3.83 -4.01 -0.30
CA PRO A 197 -4.87 -3.04 -0.61
C PRO A 197 -5.52 -2.43 0.63
N MET A 198 -5.87 -3.25 1.63
CA MET A 198 -6.46 -2.70 2.86
C MET A 198 -5.43 -1.95 3.71
N MET A 199 -4.19 -2.44 3.82
CA MET A 199 -3.13 -1.75 4.57
C MET A 199 -2.86 -0.34 4.01
N ILE A 200 -2.86 -0.21 2.69
CA ILE A 200 -2.66 1.07 2.00
C ILE A 200 -3.88 1.96 2.16
N ALA A 201 -5.09 1.44 1.94
CA ALA A 201 -6.34 2.20 2.06
C ALA A 201 -6.56 2.77 3.47
N THR A 202 -6.14 2.06 4.52
CA THR A 202 -6.20 2.54 5.90
C THR A 202 -4.98 3.38 6.31
N GLN A 203 -4.07 3.66 5.38
CA GLN A 203 -2.82 4.39 5.64
C GLN A 203 -2.00 3.76 6.78
N CYS A 204 -2.04 2.44 6.88
CA CYS A 204 -1.15 1.66 7.75
C CYS A 204 0.18 1.34 7.06
N ALA A 205 0.22 1.43 5.72
CA ALA A 205 1.43 1.32 4.94
C ALA A 205 1.33 2.13 3.64
N PHE A 206 2.47 2.31 2.97
CA PHE A 206 2.52 2.72 1.57
C PHE A 206 3.59 1.92 0.81
N LEU A 207 3.41 1.82 -0.51
CA LEU A 207 4.42 1.29 -1.42
C LEU A 207 5.26 2.42 -1.98
N ASP A 208 6.56 2.19 -2.09
CA ASP A 208 7.49 3.13 -2.71
C ASP A 208 8.34 2.40 -3.76
N PRO A 209 8.51 2.94 -4.99
CA PRO A 209 9.39 2.36 -5.98
C PRO A 209 10.84 2.26 -5.49
N VAL A 210 11.52 1.18 -5.83
CA VAL A 210 12.96 1.05 -5.57
C VAL A 210 13.72 2.11 -6.37
N VAL A 211 14.52 2.92 -5.68
CA VAL A 211 15.42 3.88 -6.32
C VAL A 211 16.64 3.13 -6.85
N VAL A 212 16.80 3.15 -8.17
CA VAL A 212 18.05 2.71 -8.82
C VAL A 212 18.99 3.92 -8.82
N LEU A 213 19.97 3.90 -7.92
CA LEU A 213 21.03 4.90 -7.84
C LEU A 213 22.05 4.74 -8.99
#